data_AF-A0A9Q1DFB6-F1
#
_entry.id   AF-A0A9Q1DFB6-F1
#
_cell.length_a   1.000
_cell.length_b   1.000
_cell.length_c   1.000
_cell.angle_alpha   90.00
_cell.angle_beta   90.00
_cell.angle_gamma   90.00
#
_symmetry.space_group_name_H-M   'P 1'
#
loop_
_entity.id
_entity.type
_entity.pdbx_description
1 polymer ?
#
loop_
_entity_poly.entity_id
_entity_poly.type
_entity_poly.pdbx_seq_one_letter_code
_entity_poly.pdbx_strand_id
1 'polypeptide(L)' 'MADECTIKVMCRFRPLNKSEIARGDEYIPKFQGEDTVVIGGKPYKFDRVLQSNTTQEQAYNACAKQIVKGTLFGTAGRTA' A
#
# COMPACT_ATOMS: atom_id res chain seq x y z
N MET A 1 -3.37 -27.81 3.51
CA MET A 1 -2.65 -27.14 2.42
C MET A 1 -2.33 -25.75 2.94
N ALA A 2 -1.13 -25.57 3.48
CA ALA A 2 -0.71 -24.29 4.06
C ALA A 2 -0.45 -23.33 2.90
N ASP A 3 -1.18 -22.22 2.86
CA ASP A 3 -0.97 -21.12 1.91
C ASP A 3 0.33 -20.41 2.32
N GLU A 4 1.46 -20.92 1.82
CA GLU A 4 2.79 -20.38 2.09
C GLU A 4 3.03 -19.15 1.20
N CYS A 5 3.22 -18.00 1.85
CA CYS A 5 3.50 -16.66 1.31
C CYS A 5 2.29 -15.72 1.06
N THR A 6 1.53 -15.39 2.11
CA THR A 6 0.59 -14.24 2.10
C THR A 6 1.34 -12.88 2.21
N ILE A 7 2.31 -12.62 1.34
CA ILE A 7 3.05 -11.35 1.31
C ILE A 7 2.18 -10.31 0.57
N LYS A 8 1.61 -9.37 1.30
CA LYS A 8 0.88 -8.23 0.71
C LYS A 8 1.83 -7.09 0.44
N VAL A 9 1.96 -6.69 -0.82
CA VAL A 9 2.80 -5.55 -1.23
C VAL A 9 1.90 -4.34 -1.46
N MET A 10 2.09 -3.31 -0.64
CA MET A 10 1.37 -2.04 -0.79
C MET A 10 2.32 -0.96 -1.31
N CYS A 11 1.90 -0.26 -2.36
CA CYS A 11 2.63 0.87 -2.92
C CYS A 11 2.09 2.17 -2.34
N ARG A 12 2.93 3.03 -1.74
CA ARG A 12 2.51 4.33 -1.21
C ARG A 12 3.24 5.47 -1.89
N PHE A 13 2.48 6.36 -2.52
CA PHE A 13 3.02 7.55 -3.16
C PHE A 13 3.01 8.72 -2.18
N ARG A 14 4.16 9.38 -2.05
CA ARG A 14 4.30 10.64 -1.30
C ARG A 14 3.97 11.81 -2.23
N PRO A 15 3.36 12.89 -1.72
CA PRO A 15 3.28 14.13 -2.47
C PRO A 15 4.69 14.70 -2.72
N LEU A 16 4.84 15.47 -3.81
CA LEU A 16 6.07 16.20 -4.10
C LEU A 16 6.35 17.20 -3.00
N ASN A 17 7.59 17.25 -2.55
CA ASN A 17 8.03 18.23 -1.57
C ASN A 17 8.37 19.57 -2.25
N LYS A 18 8.44 20.65 -1.47
CA LYS A 18 8.70 22.01 -2.00
C LYS A 18 9.96 22.10 -2.86
N SER A 19 11.01 21.35 -2.52
CA SER A 19 12.25 21.30 -3.28
C SER A 19 12.11 20.62 -4.65
N GLU A 20 11.26 19.60 -4.76
CA GLU A 20 10.98 18.88 -6.02
C GLU A 20 10.12 19.77 -6.92
N ILE A 21 9.13 20.46 -6.35
CA ILE A 21 8.32 21.45 -7.07
C ILE A 21 9.19 22.61 -7.58
N ALA A 22 10.11 23.11 -6.75
CA ALA A 22 11.01 24.21 -7.12
C ALA A 22 12.04 23.81 -8.21
N ARG A 23 12.40 22.53 -8.28
CA ARG A 23 13.28 21.97 -9.33
C ARG A 23 12.52 21.71 -10.64
N GLY A 24 11.18 21.71 -10.61
CA GLY A 24 10.32 21.47 -11.76
C GLY A 24 9.97 20.01 -11.98
N ASP A 25 10.10 19.15 -10.96
CA ASP A 25 9.68 17.76 -11.06
C ASP A 25 8.16 17.65 -11.17
N GLU A 26 7.71 16.87 -12.14
CA GLU A 26 6.29 16.60 -12.35
C GLU A 26 5.85 15.33 -11.63
N TYR A 27 4.58 15.33 -11.23
CA TYR A 27 3.96 14.15 -10.64
C TYR A 27 3.54 13.18 -11.76
N ILE A 28 4.44 12.26 -12.10
CA ILE A 28 4.27 11.28 -13.19
C ILE A 28 3.31 10.09 -12.94
N PRO A 29 3.07 9.60 -11.70
CA PRO A 29 2.36 8.33 -11.52
C PRO A 29 0.86 8.51 -11.79
N LYS A 30 0.31 7.67 -12.69
CA LYS A 30 -1.11 7.63 -13.02
C LYS A 30 -1.77 6.42 -12.36
N PHE A 31 -2.87 6.61 -11.67
CA PHE A 31 -3.54 5.52 -10.95
C PHE A 31 -4.66 4.93 -11.79
N GLN A 32 -4.72 3.60 -11.88
CA GLN A 32 -5.80 2.85 -12.50
C GLN A 32 -6.41 1.93 -11.43
N GLY A 33 -7.55 2.33 -10.87
CA GLY A 33 -8.18 1.61 -9.76
C GLY A 33 -7.41 1.72 -8.44
N GLU A 34 -7.60 0.73 -7.57
CA GLU A 34 -7.01 0.70 -6.22
C GLU A 34 -5.71 -0.14 -6.12
N ASP A 35 -5.38 -0.91 -7.16
CA ASP A 35 -4.28 -1.88 -7.16
C ASP A 35 -3.21 -1.63 -8.24
N THR A 36 -3.50 -0.79 -9.24
CA THR A 36 -2.61 -0.58 -10.38
C THR A 36 -2.17 0.87 -10.54
N VAL A 37 -0.88 1.07 -10.79
CA VAL A 37 -0.27 2.38 -11.12
C VAL A 37 0.51 2.30 -12.41
N VAL A 38 0.40 3.31 -13.26
CA VAL A 38 1.09 3.42 -14.54
C VAL A 38 2.18 4.47 -14.42
N ILE A 39 3.42 4.06 -14.70
CA ILE A 39 4.59 4.92 -14.69
C ILE A 39 5.26 4.80 -16.06
N GLY A 40 5.44 5.92 -16.76
CA GLY A 40 6.05 5.94 -18.09
C GLY A 40 5.35 5.05 -19.13
N GLY A 41 4.01 4.93 -19.03
CA GLY A 41 3.21 4.07 -19.90
C GLY A 41 3.21 2.57 -19.55
N LYS A 42 3.94 2.15 -18.51
CA LYS A 42 3.95 0.75 -18.03
C LYS A 42 3.06 0.59 -16.80
N PRO A 43 2.09 -0.34 -16.80
CA PRO A 43 1.27 -0.64 -15.62
C PRO A 43 2.02 -1.54 -14.64
N TYR A 44 1.93 -1.22 -13.36
CA TYR A 44 2.47 -1.95 -12.22
C TYR A 44 1.33 -2.28 -11.27
N LYS A 45 1.17 -3.57 -10.96
CA LYS A 45 0.10 -4.08 -10.10
C LYS A 45 0.64 -4.43 -8.72
N PHE A 46 -0.10 -4.03 -7.69
CA PHE A 46 0.19 -4.25 -6.28
C PHE A 46 -1.05 -4.80 -5.57
N ASP A 47 -0.93 -5.21 -4.31
CA ASP A 47 -2.09 -5.61 -3.50
C ASP A 47 -2.97 -4.39 -3.18
N ARG A 48 -2.33 -3.23 -3.00
CA ARG A 48 -2.99 -1.93 -2.92
C ARG A 48 -2.04 -0.79 -3.28
N VAL A 49 -2.57 0.24 -3.91
CA VAL A 49 -1.86 1.50 -4.20
C VAL A 49 -2.50 2.63 -3.42
N LEU A 50 -1.73 3.20 -2.50
CA LEU A 50 -2.09 4.34 -1.66
C LEU A 50 -1.58 5.62 -2.36
N GLN A 51 -2.52 6.49 -2.72
CA GLN A 51 -2.24 7.76 -3.39
C GLN A 51 -1.67 8.80 -2.41
N SER A 52 -1.20 9.92 -2.95
CA SER A 52 -0.66 11.04 -2.16
C SER A 52 -1.68 11.67 -1.20
N ASN A 53 -2.99 11.48 -1.43
CA ASN A 53 -4.07 11.93 -0.55
C ASN A 53 -4.43 10.93 0.57
N THR A 54 -3.86 9.73 0.57
CA THR A 54 -4.21 8.71 1.57
C THR A 54 -3.69 9.10 2.94
N THR A 55 -4.58 9.09 3.94
CA THR A 55 -4.24 9.43 5.33
C THR A 55 -3.43 8.33 6.01
N GLN A 56 -2.72 8.67 7.09
CA GLN A 56 -1.99 7.67 7.89
C GLN A 56 -2.92 6.57 8.43
N GLU A 57 -4.15 6.94 8.82
CA GLU A 57 -5.13 5.98 9.32
C GLU A 57 -5.57 4.99 8.24
N GLN A 58 -5.81 5.46 7.00
CA GLN A 58 -6.15 4.57 5.88
C GLN A 58 -5.00 3.62 5.54
N ALA A 59 -3.76 4.09 5.55
CA ALA A 59 -2.58 3.25 5.35
C ALA A 59 -2.44 2.20 6.45
N TYR A 60 -2.67 2.57 7.72
CA TYR A 60 -2.67 1.65 8.85
C TYR A 60 -3.78 0.60 8.77
N ASN A 61 -5.01 1.02 8.44
CA ASN A 61 -6.15 0.12 8.27
C ASN A 61 -5.93 -0.89 7.13
N ALA A 62 -5.29 -0.47 6.04
CA ALA A 62 -4.99 -1.32 4.89
C ALA A 62 -3.84 -2.31 5.15
N CYS A 63 -2.72 -1.84 5.72
CA CYS A 63 -1.51 -2.65 5.90
C CYS A 63 -1.48 -3.38 7.26
N ALA A 64 -1.75 -2.68 8.36
CA ALA A 64 -1.34 -3.09 9.70
C ALA A 64 -2.50 -3.67 10.53
N LYS A 65 -3.74 -3.23 10.32
CA LYS A 65 -4.89 -3.68 11.14
C LYS A 65 -5.05 -5.19 11.15
N GLN A 66 -4.84 -5.85 10.01
CA GLN A 66 -4.97 -7.30 9.89
C GLN A 66 -3.82 -8.03 10.59
N ILE A 67 -2.61 -7.47 10.52
CA ILE A 67 -1.41 -8.00 11.20
C ILE A 67 -1.55 -7.84 12.71
N VAL A 68 -1.95 -6.66 13.18
CA VAL A 68 -2.16 -6.36 14.61
C VAL A 68 -3.30 -7.20 15.18
N LYS A 69 -4.38 -7.40 14.42
CA LYS A 69 -5.43 -8.36 14.80
C LYS A 69 -4.85 -9.79 14.88
N GLY A 70 -4.04 -10.22 13.93
CA GLY A 70 -3.36 -11.52 13.98
C GLY A 70 -2.44 -11.68 15.21
N THR A 71 -1.74 -10.62 15.61
CA THR A 71 -0.87 -10.61 16.79
C THR A 71 -1.66 -10.62 18.11
N LEU A 72 -2.73 -9.82 18.20
CA LEU A 72 -3.57 -9.72 19.41
C LEU A 72 -4.45 -10.96 19.61
N PHE A 73 -4.95 -11.56 18.52
CA PHE A 73 -5.69 -12.82 18.53
C PHE A 73 -4.76 -14.04 18.37
N GLY A 74 -3.46 -13.87 18.66
CA GLY A 74 -2.42 -14.87 18.45
C GLY A 74 -2.92 -16.27 18.80
N THR A 75 -2.86 -17.18 17.84
CA THR A 75 -3.06 -18.61 18.10
C THR A 75 -4.35 -19.02 18.84
N ALA A 76 -5.47 -18.30 18.75
CA ALA A 76 -6.77 -18.84 19.19
C ALA A 76 -7.39 -19.82 18.17
N GLY A 77 -6.52 -20.60 17.51
CA GLY A 77 -6.87 -21.63 16.52
C GLY A 77 -6.27 -23.01 16.84
N ARG A 78 -5.77 -23.22 18.06
CA ARG A 78 -5.39 -24.55 18.56
C ARG A 78 -5.67 -24.68 20.07
N THR A 79 -6.94 -24.78 20.43
CA THR A 79 -7.40 -25.75 21.45
C THR A 79 -8.92 -25.77 21.51
N ALA A 80 -9.47 -26.97 21.25
CA ALA A 80 -10.79 -27.50 21.59
C ALA A 80 -12.02 -26.79 21.01
#